data_AF-A0A7I8W6W6-F1
#
_entry.id   AF-A0A7I8W6W6-F1
#
_cell.length_a   1.000
_cell.length_b   1.000
_cell.length_c   1.000
_cell.angle_alpha   90.00
_cell.angle_beta   90.00
_cell.angle_gamma   90.00
#
_symmetry.space_group_name_H-M   'P 1'
#
loop_
_entity.id
_entity.type
_entity.pdbx_description
1 polymer ?
#
loop_
_entity_poly.entity_id
_entity_poly.type
_entity_poly.pdbx_seq_one_letter_code
_entity_poly.pdbx_strand_id
1 'polypeptide(L)' 'MSAILRQSVRRMEPLVKSSFVQKATVISGPPRVRVSFAEKATLGTVMIIGVVAPMGYVLANLKGYRERPEAE' A
#
# COMPACT_ATOMS: atom_id res chain seq x y z
N MET A 1 -43.63 -24.96 14.19
CA MET A 1 -42.24 -24.51 13.97
C MET A 1 -41.59 -24.20 15.31
N SER A 2 -40.58 -24.98 15.64
CA SER A 2 -40.18 -25.40 16.99
C SER A 2 -39.69 -24.26 17.90
N ALA A 3 -40.10 -24.30 19.16
CA ALA A 3 -39.57 -23.43 20.23
C ALA A 3 -38.03 -23.47 20.32
N ILE A 4 -37.45 -24.61 19.94
CA ILE A 4 -36.01 -24.85 19.83
C ILE A 4 -35.36 -23.91 18.80
N LEU A 5 -35.94 -23.75 17.61
CA LEU A 5 -35.43 -22.82 16.59
C LEU A 5 -35.50 -21.37 17.10
N ARG A 6 -36.58 -21.02 17.81
CA ARG A 6 -36.77 -19.67 18.38
C ARG A 6 -35.74 -19.35 19.47
N GLN A 7 -35.37 -20.35 20.27
CA GLN A 7 -34.36 -20.24 21.32
C GLN A 7 -32.94 -20.19 20.74
N SER A 8 -32.65 -20.95 19.67
CA SER A 8 -31.39 -20.86 18.95
C SER A 8 -31.19 -19.50 18.28
N VAL A 9 -32.21 -18.97 17.61
CA VAL A 9 -32.14 -17.64 16.97
C VAL A 9 -31.93 -16.52 17.99
N ARG A 10 -32.63 -16.55 19.13
CA ARG A 10 -32.42 -15.58 20.23
C ARG A 10 -31.01 -15.63 20.84
N ARG A 11 -30.36 -16.80 20.86
CA ARG A 11 -28.98 -16.96 21.33
C ARG A 11 -27.94 -16.46 20.32
N MET A 12 -28.26 -16.50 19.02
CA MET A 12 -27.38 -16.00 17.96
C MET A 12 -27.48 -14.48 17.76
N GLU A 13 -28.61 -13.86 18.13
CA GLU A 13 -28.84 -12.41 18.00
C GLU A 13 -27.73 -11.51 18.60
N PRO A 14 -27.24 -11.72 19.83
CA PRO A 14 -26.18 -10.87 20.40
C PRO A 14 -24.82 -11.08 19.73
N LEU A 15 -24.55 -12.29 19.22
CA LEU A 15 -23.30 -12.63 18.53
C LEU A 15 -23.24 -11.95 17.16
N VAL A 16 -24.35 -11.93 16.41
CA VAL A 16 -24.42 -11.23 15.12
C VAL A 16 -24.35 -9.71 15.31
N LYS A 17 -24.97 -9.16 16.37
CA LYS A 17 -24.87 -7.72 16.69
C LYS A 17 -23.46 -7.29 17.11
N SER A 18 -22.68 -8.18 17.73
CA SER A 18 -21.27 -7.90 18.11
C SER A 18 -20.31 -7.80 16.92
N SER A 19 -20.64 -8.43 15.79
CA SER A 19 -19.78 -8.43 14.60
C SER A 19 -19.95 -7.18 13.72
N PHE A 20 -20.90 -6.29 14.03
CA PHE A 20 -21.22 -5.12 13.21
C PHE A 20 -20.73 -3.77 13.77
N VAL A 21 -20.13 -3.72 14.97
CA VAL A 21 -19.75 -2.44 15.60
C VAL A 21 -18.32 -2.47 16.14
N GLN A 22 -17.36 -2.42 15.24
CA GLN A 22 -16.19 -1.56 15.42
C GLN A 22 -15.66 -1.21 14.04
N LYS A 23 -16.27 -0.17 13.43
CA LYS A 23 -15.54 0.62 12.44
C LYS A 23 -14.38 1.23 13.22
N ALA A 24 -13.25 0.54 13.27
CA ALA A 24 -12.02 1.04 13.84
C ALA A 24 -11.62 2.23 12.98
N THR A 25 -12.08 3.42 13.36
CA THR A 25 -11.63 4.66 12.74
C THR A 25 -10.17 4.76 13.11
N VAL A 26 -9.29 4.38 12.18
CA VAL A 26 -7.85 4.54 12.33
C VAL A 26 -7.59 6.04 12.21
N ILE A 27 -7.70 6.72 13.35
CA ILE A 27 -7.37 8.14 13.47
C ILE A 27 -5.87 8.20 13.76
N SER A 28 -5.12 8.78 12.84
CA SER A 28 -3.72 9.08 13.11
C SER A 28 -3.66 10.19 14.17
N GLY A 29 -2.89 9.95 15.24
CA GLY A 29 -2.59 10.97 16.23
C GLY A 29 -1.73 12.11 15.65
N PRO A 30 -1.49 13.18 16.41
CA PRO A 30 -0.66 14.28 15.93
C PRO A 30 0.75 13.79 15.57
N PRO A 31 1.36 14.33 14.50
CA PRO A 31 2.67 13.90 14.06
C PRO A 31 3.72 14.17 15.15
N ARG A 32 4.51 13.15 15.50
CA ARG A 32 5.62 13.27 16.47
C ARG A 32 6.72 14.21 15.97
N VAL A 33 6.91 14.25 14.66
CA VAL A 33 7.90 15.11 13.98
C VAL A 33 7.22 15.75 12.76
N ARG A 34 7.38 17.05 12.60
CA ARG A 34 6.91 17.77 11.41
C ARG A 34 7.96 17.64 10.32
N VAL A 35 7.60 16.99 9.22
CA VAL A 35 8.46 16.94 8.03
C VAL A 35 8.30 18.24 7.26
N SER A 36 9.38 18.98 7.12
CA SER A 36 9.45 20.23 6.37
C SER A 36 9.21 20.01 4.87
N PHE A 37 8.85 21.07 4.14
CA PHE A 37 8.68 20.97 2.68
C PHE A 37 9.97 20.52 1.98
N ALA A 38 11.12 21.03 2.42
CA ALA A 38 12.42 20.66 1.89
C ALA A 38 12.67 19.15 2.02
N GLU A 39 12.42 18.56 3.21
CA GLU A 39 12.60 17.12 3.41
C GLU A 39 11.67 16.29 2.53
N LYS A 40 10.41 16.71 2.35
CA LYS A 40 9.47 16.03 1.44
C LYS A 40 9.93 16.11 -0.01
N ALA A 41 10.37 17.29 -0.45
CA ALA A 41 10.85 17.50 -1.80
C ALA A 41 12.10 16.66 -2.08
N THR A 42 13.09 16.69 -1.17
CA THR A 42 14.31 15.88 -1.29
C THR A 42 13.99 14.39 -1.34
N LEU A 43 13.13 13.89 -0.44
CA LEU A 43 12.72 12.48 -0.45
C LEU A 43 12.06 12.10 -1.78
N GLY A 44 11.13 12.94 -2.27
CA GLY A 44 10.47 12.73 -3.55
C GLY A 44 11.45 12.69 -4.72
N THR A 45 12.37 13.64 -4.79
CA THR A 45 13.41 13.68 -5.84
C THR A 45 14.31 12.45 -5.78
N VAL A 46 14.74 12.03 -4.59
CA VAL A 46 15.58 10.83 -4.41
C VAL A 46 14.84 9.58 -4.91
N MET A 47 13.56 9.43 -4.57
CA MET A 47 12.75 8.31 -5.06
C MET A 47 12.61 8.32 -6.58
N ILE A 48 12.34 9.48 -7.18
CA ILE A 48 12.20 9.61 -8.64
C ILE A 48 13.51 9.26 -9.34
N ILE A 49 14.64 9.83 -8.90
CA ILE A 49 15.95 9.55 -9.51
C ILE A 49 16.31 8.07 -9.34
N GLY A 50 16.06 7.49 -8.16
CA GLY A 50 16.34 6.07 -7.90
C GLY A 50 15.65 5.12 -8.87
N VAL A 51 14.44 5.48 -9.33
CA VAL A 51 13.69 4.67 -10.30
C VAL A 51 14.05 5.02 -11.74
N VAL A 52 14.12 6.32 -12.08
CA VAL A 52 14.26 6.78 -13.46
C VAL A 52 15.70 6.63 -13.97
N ALA A 53 16.71 6.88 -13.14
CA ALA A 53 18.11 6.82 -13.56
C ALA A 53 18.55 5.46 -14.12
N PRO A 54 18.29 4.29 -13.48
CA PRO A 54 18.70 3.01 -14.04
C PRO A 54 17.96 2.70 -15.35
N MET A 55 16.65 2.99 -15.43
CA MET A 55 15.89 2.80 -16.67
C MET A 55 16.42 3.71 -17.79
N GLY A 56 16.68 4.98 -17.49
CA GLY A 56 17.24 5.94 -18.42
C GLY A 56 18.62 5.51 -18.93
N TYR A 57 19.47 4.97 -18.05
CA TYR A 57 20.77 4.44 -18.43
C TYR A 57 20.66 3.26 -19.41
N VAL A 58 19.76 2.31 -19.14
CA VAL A 58 19.52 1.17 -20.04
C VAL A 58 19.03 1.66 -21.40
N LEU A 59 18.05 2.57 -21.42
CA LEU A 59 17.50 3.13 -22.65
C LEU A 59 18.55 3.90 -23.45
N ALA A 60 19.40 4.70 -22.79
CA ALA A 60 20.47 5.45 -23.43
C ALA A 60 21.50 4.53 -24.13
N ASN A 61 21.69 3.32 -23.62
CA ASN A 61 22.65 2.36 -24.16
C ASN A 61 22.03 1.36 -25.15
N LEU A 62 20.75 1.50 -25.50
CA LEU A 62 20.07 0.58 -26.43
C LEU A 62 20.77 0.42 -27.77
N LYS A 63 21.35 1.50 -28.31
CA LYS A 63 22.10 1.45 -29.57
C LYS A 63 23.36 0.59 -29.45
N GLY A 64 24.08 0.70 -28.34
CA GLY A 64 25.25 -0.11 -28.05
C GLY A 64 24.93 -1.60 -27.87
N TYR A 65 23.74 -1.93 -27.37
CA TYR A 65 23.28 -3.33 -27.30
C TYR A 65 22.95 -3.90 -28.69
N ARG A 66 22.50 -3.08 -29.63
CA ARG A 66 22.12 -3.50 -30.99
C ARG A 66 23.31 -3.64 -31.93
N GLU A 67 24.33 -2.81 -31.77
CA GLU A 67 25.52 -2.81 -32.64
C GLU A 67 26.62 -3.76 -32.16
N ARG A 68 26.40 -4.50 -31.06
CA ARG A 68 27.34 -5.50 -30.60
C ARG A 68 27.42 -6.61 -31.66
N PRO A 69 28.57 -6.77 -32.36
CA PRO A 69 28.75 -7.92 -33.22
C PRO A 69 28.65 -9.17 -32.34
N GLU A 70 27.94 -10.19 -32.82
CA GLU A 70 28.00 -11.51 -32.22
C GLU A 70 29.48 -11.88 -32.12
N ALA A 71 29.95 -12.13 -30.90
CA ALA A 71 31.32 -12.52 -30.65
C ALA A 71 31.50 -13.92 -31.26
N GLU A 72 32.05 -13.97 -32.47
CA GLU A 72 32.78 -15.12 -33.00
C GLU A 72 34.21 -15.14 -32.42
#